data_AF-A0A7R9EB41-F1
#
_entry.id   AF-A0A7R9EB41-F1
#
_cell.length_a   1.000
_cell.length_b   1.000
_cell.length_c   1.000
_cell.angle_alpha   90.00
_cell.angle_beta   90.00
_cell.angle_gamma   90.00
#
_symmetry.space_group_name_H-M   'P 1'
#
loop_
_entity.id
_entity.type
_entity.pdbx_description
1 polymer ?
#
loop_
_entity_poly.entity_id
_entity_poly.type
_entity_poly.pdbx_seq_one_letter_code
_entity_poly.pdbx_strand_id
1 'polypeptide(L)'
;MPFDFSYFILICKLYKVPPEAGRRHKKKNKKKEKQGGQPEPDVLWSNPEEELFNEVADCWFEFCVKGDSDSGLSGTWQEDDVEMTPYRRVLLFQADKIDSVIDRIKTFVGQ
;
A
#
# COMPACT_ATOMS: atom_id res chain seq x y z
N MET A 1 12.21 3.77 23.96
CA MET A 1 13.33 4.08 23.04
C MET A 1 14.21 5.15 23.70
N PRO A 2 15.51 5.28 23.37
CA PRO A 2 16.37 6.33 23.94
C PRO A 2 16.03 7.75 23.44
N PHE A 3 15.17 7.85 22.43
CA PHE A 3 14.68 9.10 21.85
C PHE A 3 13.16 9.17 21.94
N ASP A 4 12.64 10.38 22.03
CA ASP A 4 11.23 10.72 21.98
C ASP A 4 10.94 11.39 20.62
N PHE A 5 10.41 10.60 19.69
CA PHE A 5 10.07 11.08 18.35
C PHE A 5 8.68 11.68 18.37
N SER A 6 8.47 12.80 17.65
CA SER A 6 7.11 13.35 17.48
C SER A 6 6.39 12.75 16.29
N TYR A 7 7.13 12.34 15.25
CA TYR A 7 6.59 11.78 14.00
C TYR A 7 7.48 10.67 13.47
N PHE A 8 6.87 9.75 12.72
CA PHE A 8 7.54 8.76 11.91
C PHE A 8 7.22 8.96 10.44
N ILE A 9 8.20 8.66 9.59
CA ILE A 9 8.04 8.53 8.15
C ILE A 9 8.19 7.07 7.78
N LEU A 10 7.21 6.51 7.09
CA LEU A 10 7.24 5.15 6.57
C LEU A 10 7.15 5.16 5.04
N ILE A 11 8.07 4.46 4.38
CA ILE A 11 8.06 4.28 2.93
C ILE A 11 7.54 2.88 2.63
N CYS A 12 6.33 2.82 2.07
CA CYS A 12 5.65 1.58 1.73
C CYS A 12 5.82 1.24 0.25
N LYS A 13 5.86 -0.06 -0.03
CA LYS A 13 5.96 -0.59 -1.39
C LYS A 13 4.59 -1.08 -1.83
N LEU A 14 4.00 -0.48 -2.85
CA LEU A 14 2.70 -0.89 -3.37
C LEU A 14 2.69 -1.00 -4.89
N TYR A 15 1.70 -1.70 -5.40
CA TYR A 15 1.47 -1.93 -6.82
C TYR A 15 0.05 -1.52 -7.17
N LYS A 16 -0.12 -0.89 -8.33
CA LYS A 16 -1.44 -0.54 -8.86
C LYS A 16 -1.80 -1.49 -9.99
N VAL A 17 -2.95 -2.15 -9.85
CA VAL A 17 -3.46 -3.08 -10.84
C VAL A 17 -4.27 -2.32 -11.89
N PRO A 18 -4.05 -2.57 -13.20
CA PRO A 18 -4.86 -1.97 -14.24
C PRO A 18 -6.36 -2.32 -14.06
N PRO A 19 -7.29 -1.40 -14.37
CA PRO A 19 -8.74 -1.62 -14.22
C PRO A 19 -9.27 -2.84 -14.98
N GLU A 20 -8.58 -3.24 -16.04
CA GLU A 20 -8.94 -4.37 -16.91
C GLU A 20 -8.68 -5.73 -16.25
N ALA A 21 -7.67 -5.79 -15.36
CA ALA A 21 -7.28 -7.00 -14.65
C ALA A 21 -7.96 -7.17 -13.28
N GLY A 22 -8.38 -6.07 -12.62
CA GLY A 22 -9.00 -6.09 -11.29
C GLY A 22 -10.37 -6.82 -11.20
N ARG A 23 -10.99 -7.15 -12.34
CA ARG A 23 -12.31 -7.82 -12.36
C ARG A 23 -12.29 -9.25 -11.81
N ARG A 24 -11.13 -9.93 -11.76
CA ARG A 24 -11.00 -11.31 -11.25
C ARG A 24 -10.84 -11.39 -9.72
N HIS A 25 -10.36 -10.35 -9.03
CA HIS A 25 -10.14 -10.34 -7.58
C HIS A 25 -11.32 -9.78 -6.76
N LYS A 26 -12.50 -9.64 -7.37
CA LYS A 26 -13.70 -9.07 -6.73
C LYS A 26 -14.39 -10.07 -5.78
N LYS A 27 -13.75 -10.44 -4.68
CA LYS A 27 -14.41 -11.02 -3.50
C LYS A 27 -13.74 -10.47 -2.23
N LYS A 28 -14.47 -9.56 -1.55
CA LYS A 28 -14.15 -8.84 -0.29
C LYS A 28 -13.31 -7.56 -0.42
N ASN A 29 -13.93 -6.47 -0.84
CA ASN A 29 -13.92 -5.21 -0.08
C ASN A 29 -14.82 -4.19 -0.77
N LYS A 30 -16.13 -4.31 -0.51
CA LYS A 30 -17.14 -3.35 -0.99
C LYS A 30 -17.38 -2.31 0.11
N LYS A 31 -16.55 -1.27 0.18
CA LYS A 31 -16.96 0.03 0.74
C LYS A 31 -15.92 1.13 0.50
N LYS A 32 -16.05 1.83 -0.63
CA LYS A 32 -15.83 3.28 -0.79
C LYS A 32 -16.21 3.68 -2.23
N GLU A 33 -17.51 3.68 -2.51
CA GLU A 33 -18.03 4.51 -3.60
C GLU A 33 -17.93 5.96 -3.12
N LYS A 34 -16.95 6.71 -3.65
CA LYS A 34 -17.02 8.17 -3.71
C LYS A 34 -17.27 8.60 -5.15
N GLN A 35 -18.22 9.53 -5.25
CA GLN A 35 -18.82 10.08 -6.44
C GLN A 35 -17.77 10.71 -7.40
N GLY A 36 -17.95 10.47 -8.70
CA GLY A 36 -17.54 11.41 -9.77
C GLY A 36 -16.09 11.41 -10.24
N GLY A 37 -15.20 10.57 -9.71
CA GLY A 37 -13.82 10.42 -10.20
C GLY A 37 -13.64 9.13 -11.00
N GLN A 38 -12.66 9.11 -11.92
CA GLN A 38 -12.21 7.86 -12.57
C GLN A 38 -11.97 6.78 -11.49
N PRO A 39 -12.29 5.50 -11.77
CA PRO A 39 -12.09 4.43 -10.79
C PRO A 39 -10.62 4.42 -10.36
N GLU A 40 -10.34 4.68 -9.09
CA GLU A 40 -8.99 4.54 -8.56
C GLU A 40 -8.55 3.08 -8.78
N PRO A 41 -7.34 2.85 -9.30
CA PRO A 41 -6.84 1.50 -9.54
C PRO A 41 -6.73 0.75 -8.20
N ASP A 42 -7.00 -0.55 -8.23
CA ASP A 42 -6.84 -1.41 -7.05
C ASP A 42 -5.37 -1.37 -6.59
N VAL A 43 -5.18 -1.07 -5.30
CA VAL A 43 -3.86 -1.00 -4.66
C VAL A 43 -3.55 -2.33 -3.99
N LEU A 44 -2.41 -2.91 -4.37
CA LEU A 44 -1.84 -4.10 -3.75
C LEU A 44 -0.62 -3.69 -2.92
N TRP A 45 -0.71 -3.85 -1.60
CA TRP A 45 0.39 -3.61 -0.67
C TRP A 45 1.37 -4.80 -0.69
N SER A 46 2.68 -4.53 -0.58
CA SER A 46 3.66 -5.62 -0.46
C SER A 46 3.52 -6.34 0.87
N ASN A 47 3.17 -5.58 1.92
CA ASN A 47 2.98 -6.06 3.27
C ASN A 47 1.56 -5.65 3.74
N PRO A 48 0.69 -6.57 4.16
CA PRO A 48 -0.67 -6.25 4.61
C PRO A 48 -0.72 -5.27 5.79
N GLU A 49 0.27 -5.32 6.69
CA GLU A 49 0.37 -4.41 7.84
C GLU A 49 0.55 -2.94 7.43
N GLU A 50 1.09 -2.66 6.24
CA GLU A 50 1.24 -1.29 5.73
C GLU A 50 -0.12 -0.61 5.49
N GLU A 51 -1.18 -1.39 5.24
CA GLU A 51 -2.54 -0.85 5.13
C GLU A 51 -2.99 -0.22 6.45
N LEU A 52 -2.64 -0.84 7.59
CA LEU A 52 -2.97 -0.32 8.93
C LEU A 52 -2.25 1.00 9.22
N PHE A 53 -1.00 1.14 8.78
CA PHE A 53 -0.27 2.41 8.89
C PHE A 53 -0.89 3.50 8.01
N ASN A 54 -1.33 3.14 6.80
CA ASN A 54 -1.98 4.07 5.89
C ASN A 54 -3.31 4.60 6.44
N GLU A 55 -4.05 3.79 7.22
CA GLU A 55 -5.29 4.24 7.87
C GLU A 55 -5.06 5.31 8.94
N VAL A 56 -3.93 5.26 9.66
CA VAL A 56 -3.64 6.21 10.76
C VAL A 56 -2.75 7.37 10.34
N ALA A 57 -2.24 7.35 9.11
CA ALA A 57 -1.37 8.37 8.56
C ALA A 57 -2.05 9.75 8.58
N ASP A 58 -1.34 10.76 9.04
CA ASP A 58 -1.80 12.15 9.04
C ASP A 58 -1.83 12.71 7.62
N CYS A 59 -0.81 12.38 6.85
CA CYS A 59 -0.78 12.66 5.42
C CYS A 59 0.11 11.64 4.70
N TRP A 60 -0.11 11.54 3.40
CA TRP A 60 0.70 10.71 2.54
C TRP A 60 0.70 11.25 1.12
N PHE A 61 1.75 10.88 0.40
CA PHE A 61 1.80 11.03 -1.05
C PHE A 61 2.44 9.78 -1.64
N GLU A 62 2.24 9.60 -2.94
CA GLU A 62 2.80 8.46 -3.66
C GLU A 62 3.35 8.88 -5.01
N PHE A 63 4.32 8.11 -5.49
CA PHE A 63 4.95 8.32 -6.78
C PHE A 63 5.22 7.00 -7.49
N CYS A 64 5.09 7.01 -8.81
CA CYS A 64 5.37 5.88 -9.67
C CYS A 64 6.88 5.68 -9.73
N VAL A 65 7.35 4.43 -9.61
CA VAL A 65 8.77 4.11 -9.79
C VAL A 65 9.03 3.22 -10.99
N LYS A 66 8.04 3.04 -11.88
CA LYS A 66 8.18 2.20 -13.08
C LYS A 66 9.42 2.58 -13.91
N GLY A 67 9.77 3.87 -13.95
CA GLY A 67 10.96 4.38 -14.64
C GLY A 67 12.28 4.28 -13.86
N ASP A 68 12.22 4.08 -12.54
CA ASP A 68 13.39 4.04 -11.64
C ASP A 68 13.72 2.62 -11.17
N SER A 69 12.81 1.67 -11.38
CA SER A 69 13.08 0.25 -11.15
C SER A 69 14.00 -0.26 -12.24
N ASP A 70 15.30 -0.36 -11.92
CA ASP A 70 16.23 -1.24 -12.64
C ASP A 70 15.54 -2.59 -12.82
N SER A 71 15.51 -3.09 -14.06
CA SER A 71 14.87 -4.34 -14.46
C SER A 71 15.59 -5.58 -13.91
N GLY A 72 16.01 -5.56 -12.64
CA GLY A 72 16.73 -6.62 -11.93
C GLY A 72 15.87 -7.85 -11.60
N LEU A 73 14.58 -7.81 -11.91
CA LEU A 73 13.70 -8.97 -11.98
C LEU A 73 13.25 -9.16 -13.43
N SER A 74 14.20 -9.50 -14.31
CA SER A 74 13.90 -10.19 -15.57
C SER A 74 13.42 -11.62 -15.25
N GLY A 75 12.28 -11.72 -14.59
CA GLY A 75 11.56 -12.96 -14.39
C GLY A 75 10.89 -13.38 -15.69
N THR A 76 10.66 -14.68 -15.84
CA THR A 76 9.95 -15.26 -16.97
C THR A 76 8.44 -14.98 -16.83
N TRP A 77 8.03 -13.75 -17.11
CA TRP A 77 6.61 -13.39 -17.17
C TRP A 77 5.94 -14.21 -18.28
N GLN A 78 4.88 -14.94 -17.94
CA GLN A 78 4.06 -15.64 -18.92
C GLN A 78 3.16 -14.63 -19.64
N GLU A 79 2.69 -14.95 -20.85
CA GLU A 79 1.82 -14.06 -21.64
C GLU A 79 0.52 -13.68 -20.92
N ASP A 80 0.09 -14.47 -19.93
CA ASP A 80 -1.11 -14.24 -19.13
C ASP A 80 -0.87 -13.37 -17.86
N ASP A 81 0.38 -13.00 -17.56
CA ASP A 81 0.69 -12.24 -16.35
C ASP A 81 0.30 -10.77 -16.49
N VAL A 82 -0.45 -10.28 -15.51
CA VAL A 82 -0.90 -8.88 -15.45
C VAL A 82 0.26 -7.99 -15.02
N GLU A 83 0.71 -7.10 -15.90
CA GLU A 83 1.71 -6.08 -15.54
C GLU A 83 1.12 -5.07 -14.54
N MET A 84 1.61 -5.11 -13.30
CA MET A 84 1.25 -4.14 -12.26
C MET A 84 2.25 -2.99 -12.24
N THR A 85 1.77 -1.77 -11.97
CA THR A 85 2.65 -0.59 -11.91
C THR A 85 3.19 -0.40 -10.49
N PRO A 86 4.52 -0.41 -10.28
CA PRO A 86 5.10 -0.21 -8.95
C PRO A 86 5.06 1.25 -8.52
N TYR A 87 4.66 1.47 -7.28
CA TYR A 87 4.58 2.78 -6.61
C TYR A 87 5.24 2.73 -5.24
N ARG A 88 5.66 3.90 -4.77
CA ARG A 88 6.16 4.15 -3.41
C ARG A 88 5.19 5.12 -2.76
N ARG A 89 4.74 4.80 -1.57
CA ARG A 89 3.92 5.71 -0.77
C ARG A 89 4.67 6.08 0.48
N VAL A 90 4.78 7.39 0.72
CA VAL A 90 5.42 7.94 1.90
C VAL A 90 4.32 8.38 2.85
N LEU A 91 4.30 7.77 4.04
CA LEU A 91 3.34 8.06 5.11
C LEU A 91 4.04 8.89 6.18
N LEU A 92 3.36 9.93 6.68
CA LEU A 92 3.74 10.65 7.88
C LEU A 92 2.67 10.42 8.95
N PHE A 93 3.09 10.03 10.15
CA PHE A 93 2.18 9.87 11.28
C PHE A 93 2.82 10.28 12.61
N GLN A 94 2.02 10.77 13.53
CA GLN A 94 2.44 11.07 14.90
C GLN A 94 2.91 9.81 15.64
N ALA A 95 3.93 9.97 16.48
CA ALA A 95 4.55 8.85 17.19
C ALA A 95 3.64 8.18 18.22
N ASP A 96 2.71 8.92 18.82
CA ASP A 96 1.72 8.39 19.77
C ASP A 96 0.77 7.34 19.15
N LYS A 97 0.63 7.34 17.81
CA LYS A 97 -0.16 6.35 17.07
C LYS A 97 0.54 5.01 16.91
N ILE A 98 1.86 4.94 17.12
CA ILE A 98 2.63 3.72 16.82
C ILE A 98 2.18 2.54 17.66
N ASP A 99 1.96 2.74 18.96
CA ASP A 99 1.58 1.67 19.89
C ASP A 99 0.22 1.07 19.50
N SER A 100 -0.74 1.94 19.16
CA SER A 100 -2.07 1.53 18.71
C SER A 100 -2.01 0.70 17.42
N VAL A 101 -1.19 1.10 16.44
CA VAL A 101 -1.04 0.34 15.20
C VAL A 101 -0.36 -1.00 15.44
N ILE A 102 0.69 -1.03 16.26
CA ILE A 102 1.40 -2.27 16.59
C ILE A 102 0.46 -3.28 17.27
N ASP A 103 -0.43 -2.83 18.16
CA ASP A 103 -1.40 -3.72 18.78
C ASP A 103 -2.45 -4.25 17.78
N ARG A 104 -2.85 -3.43 16.80
CA ARG A 104 -3.69 -3.88 15.67
C ARG A 104 -2.96 -4.93 14.82
N ILE A 105 -1.66 -4.73 14.54
CA ILE A 105 -0.84 -5.68 13.78
C ILE A 105 -0.69 -7.01 14.52
N LYS A 106 -0.41 -7.00 15.82
CA LYS A 106 -0.34 -8.23 16.63
C LYS A 106 -1.63 -9.02 16.56
N THR A 107 -2.77 -8.34 16.61
CA THR A 107 -4.08 -8.99 16.50
C THR A 107 -4.33 -9.54 15.10
N PHE A 108 -3.82 -8.86 14.08
CA PHE A 108 -3.95 -9.25 12.67
C PHE A 108 -3.07 -10.44 12.28
N VAL A 109 -1.82 -10.48 12.77
CA VAL A 109 -0.83 -11.54 12.47
C VAL A 109 -0.94 -12.74 13.43
N GLY A 110 -1.49 -12.55 14.62
CA GLY A 110 -1.67 -13.60 15.64
C GLY A 110 -2.89 -14.51 15.44
N GLN A 111 -3.58 -14.43 14.29
CA GLN A 111 -4.63 -15.36 13.85
C GLN A 111 -4.07 -16.42 12.92
#